data_AF-A0A6P8JDB4-F1
#
_entry.id   AF-A0A6P8JDB4-F1
#
_cell.length_a   1.000
_cell.length_b   1.000
_cell.length_c   1.000
_cell.angle_alpha   90.00
_cell.angle_beta   90.00
_cell.angle_gamma   90.00
#
_symmetry.space_group_name_H-M   'P 1'
#
loop_
_entity.id
_entity.type
_entity.pdbx_description
1 polymer ?
#
loop_
_entity_poly.entity_id
_entity_poly.type
_entity_poly.pdbx_seq_one_letter_code
_entity_poly.pdbx_strand_id
1 'polypeptide(L)'
;MTRLSSATSVGYPSQMPAKRISWRRLAALLPNSIGLSLKPVTPHLRDLHLVQRRLQEDFLGCEALWTIFVAAAWSYRYRTRLRPLPSHWNTIDLVFNTLADAPRLEVLQQQLMHCDYQACSPNVVRLLTDILVDQADRVSLSSLRPCEFEELYAHLGMSPPKRSPTQIFEVRTGKGNEKGEAYARLRQENKESVRLGFYGCKLEKVYSLLNSQDFLDNGKYLELTCDINEALARSKPQAGVGGSRCGSILRCVALVEFVFQDNETSRDRKQVIIKYANTMQVSYLLMYGQSCKEYAMERQIKLMAEPARELLIWLERYHEKAISLGVGLLIVSSMAHFGSTFFRLFARTGFHVFKRGLL
;
A
#
# COMPACT_ATOMS: atom_id res chain seq x y z
N MET A 1 23.73 35.25 -75.25
CA MET A 1 23.81 36.46 -74.41
C MET A 1 24.27 36.05 -73.01
N THR A 2 25.52 36.43 -72.66
CA THR A 2 25.95 37.05 -71.39
C THR A 2 24.91 37.09 -70.25
N ARG A 3 25.19 36.78 -68.97
CA ARG A 3 26.37 37.01 -68.08
C ARG A 3 26.18 36.13 -66.82
N LEU A 4 27.20 35.39 -66.37
CA LEU A 4 28.07 35.67 -65.20
C LEU A 4 27.36 35.96 -63.86
N SER A 5 27.48 35.03 -62.90
CA SER A 5 28.17 35.33 -61.62
C SER A 5 28.49 34.04 -60.85
N SER A 6 29.77 33.94 -60.51
CA SER A 6 30.48 32.97 -59.67
C SER A 6 30.09 33.04 -58.20
N ALA A 7 30.17 31.90 -57.49
CA ALA A 7 30.82 31.82 -56.17
C ALA A 7 31.17 30.36 -55.84
N THR A 8 32.47 30.14 -55.68
CA THR A 8 33.18 28.92 -55.28
C THR A 8 32.81 28.43 -53.89
N SER A 9 32.61 27.12 -53.71
CA SER A 9 32.82 26.46 -52.41
C SER A 9 33.83 25.32 -52.56
N VAL A 10 34.77 25.35 -51.62
CA VAL A 10 36.04 24.64 -51.60
C VAL A 10 35.86 23.25 -50.98
N GLY A 11 36.66 22.31 -51.48
CA GLY A 11 36.91 20.93 -51.05
C GLY A 11 36.49 20.51 -49.64
N TYR A 12 35.81 19.35 -49.60
CA TYR A 12 35.76 18.45 -48.46
C TYR A 12 37.15 17.92 -48.10
N PRO A 13 37.49 17.85 -46.80
CA PRO A 13 38.27 16.74 -46.29
C PRO A 13 37.45 15.92 -45.29
N SER A 14 37.28 14.65 -45.65
CA SER A 14 37.56 13.48 -44.81
C SER A 14 37.38 13.61 -43.29
N GLN A 15 36.42 12.82 -42.80
CA GLN A 15 36.25 12.38 -41.41
C GLN A 15 37.57 12.20 -40.65
N MET A 16 37.66 12.82 -39.47
CA MET A 16 38.56 12.39 -38.40
C MET A 16 37.74 11.83 -37.23
N PRO A 17 38.11 10.67 -36.67
CA PRO A 17 37.42 10.10 -35.52
C PRO A 17 37.71 10.95 -34.28
N ALA A 18 36.66 11.42 -33.61
CA ALA A 18 36.76 12.05 -32.30
C ALA A 18 37.39 11.06 -31.32
N LYS A 19 38.66 11.29 -30.95
CA LYS A 19 39.37 10.49 -29.95
C LYS A 19 38.64 10.64 -28.61
N ARG A 20 37.92 9.59 -28.19
CA ARG A 20 37.39 9.44 -26.82
C ARG A 20 38.55 9.58 -25.83
N ILE A 21 38.61 10.72 -25.15
CA ILE A 21 39.53 10.93 -24.04
C ILE A 21 39.04 10.01 -22.91
N SER A 22 39.84 9.02 -22.53
CA SER A 22 39.48 8.12 -21.42
C SER A 22 39.49 8.92 -20.11
N TRP A 23 38.45 8.75 -19.29
CA TRP A 23 38.33 9.36 -17.95
C TRP A 23 39.58 9.19 -17.07
N ARG A 24 40.38 8.14 -17.31
CA ARG A 24 41.64 7.89 -16.59
C ARG A 24 42.71 8.98 -16.81
N ARG A 25 42.70 9.70 -17.94
CA ARG A 25 43.64 10.81 -18.20
C ARG A 25 43.20 12.14 -17.57
N LEU A 26 41.89 12.33 -17.34
CA LEU A 26 41.40 13.53 -16.65
C LEU A 26 41.63 13.45 -15.13
N ALA A 27 41.53 12.25 -14.56
CA ALA A 27 41.83 12.03 -13.14
C ALA A 27 43.29 12.29 -12.77
N ALA A 28 44.23 12.17 -13.71
CA ALA A 28 45.66 12.41 -13.49
C ALA A 28 46.06 13.90 -13.52
N LEU A 29 45.14 14.81 -13.89
CA LEU A 29 45.40 16.25 -14.00
C LEU A 29 44.80 17.06 -12.83
N LEU A 30 44.17 16.41 -11.86
CA LEU A 30 43.65 17.09 -10.67
C LEU A 30 44.78 17.25 -9.62
N PRO A 31 45.04 18.47 -9.13
CA PRO A 31 46.07 18.71 -8.11
C PRO A 31 45.70 18.01 -6.79
N ASN A 32 46.61 17.15 -6.30
CA ASN A 32 46.49 16.35 -5.07
C ASN A 32 46.59 17.18 -3.76
N SER A 33 46.10 18.41 -3.73
CA SER A 33 46.34 19.30 -2.59
C SER A 33 45.16 20.21 -2.27
N ILE A 34 43.99 19.61 -2.00
CA ILE A 34 43.00 20.18 -1.09
C ILE A 34 42.44 19.02 -0.26
N GLY A 35 42.92 18.91 0.97
CA GLY A 35 42.42 17.95 1.96
C GLY A 35 41.01 18.34 2.41
N LEU A 36 40.01 17.93 1.64
CA LEU A 36 38.64 17.75 2.14
C LEU A 36 38.48 16.27 2.47
N SER A 37 38.34 15.97 3.76
CA SER A 37 37.92 14.65 4.25
C SER A 37 36.47 14.38 3.83
N LEU A 38 36.26 14.11 2.55
CA LEU A 38 35.05 13.48 2.03
C LEU A 38 35.17 11.99 2.34
N LYS A 39 34.51 11.54 3.42
CA LYS A 39 34.12 10.13 3.50
C LYS A 39 33.26 9.84 2.25
N PRO A 40 33.65 8.90 1.37
CA PRO A 40 32.79 8.53 0.27
C PRO A 40 31.73 7.59 0.83
N VAL A 41 30.62 8.14 1.34
CA VAL A 41 29.39 7.35 1.47
C VAL A 41 28.69 7.45 0.12
N THR A 42 29.30 6.89 -0.93
CA THR A 42 28.59 6.63 -2.17
C THR A 42 27.45 5.68 -1.83
N PRO A 43 26.18 6.01 -2.10
CA PRO A 43 25.11 5.04 -2.00
C PRO A 43 25.51 3.82 -2.83
N HIS A 44 25.26 2.62 -2.30
CA HIS A 44 25.64 1.36 -2.92
C HIS A 44 25.03 1.27 -4.32
N LEU A 45 25.77 1.66 -5.36
CA LEU A 45 25.28 1.70 -6.75
C LEU A 45 24.68 0.36 -7.17
N ARG A 46 25.24 -0.74 -6.66
CA ARG A 46 24.72 -2.09 -6.81
C ARG A 46 23.28 -2.23 -6.31
N ASP A 47 22.99 -1.69 -5.13
CA ASP A 47 21.66 -1.76 -4.51
C ASP A 47 20.64 -0.95 -5.32
N LEU A 48 21.03 0.24 -5.78
CA LEU A 48 20.22 1.04 -6.71
C LEU A 48 19.96 0.32 -8.03
N HIS A 49 20.93 -0.39 -8.59
CA HIS A 49 20.73 -1.20 -9.80
C HIS A 49 19.75 -2.36 -9.57
N LEU A 50 19.79 -2.99 -8.39
CA LEU A 50 18.83 -4.04 -8.04
C LEU A 50 17.42 -3.48 -7.90
N VAL A 51 17.26 -2.34 -7.22
CA VAL A 51 15.98 -1.63 -7.10
C VAL A 51 15.47 -1.21 -8.48
N GLN A 52 16.33 -0.63 -9.32
CA GLN A 52 15.99 -0.25 -10.70
C GLN A 52 15.46 -1.44 -11.49
N ARG A 53 16.15 -2.57 -11.42
CA ARG A 53 15.75 -3.79 -12.12
C ARG A 53 14.37 -4.27 -11.67
N ARG A 54 14.10 -4.30 -10.36
CA ARG A 54 12.78 -4.70 -9.84
C ARG A 54 11.65 -3.80 -10.31
N LEU A 55 11.88 -2.48 -10.25
CA LEU A 55 10.93 -1.49 -10.74
C LEU A 55 10.65 -1.62 -12.25
N GLN A 56 11.62 -2.10 -13.04
CA GLN A 56 11.44 -2.36 -14.48
C GLN A 56 10.70 -3.67 -14.75
N GLU A 57 10.93 -4.71 -13.96
CA GLU A 57 10.30 -6.02 -14.11
C GLU A 57 8.80 -5.96 -13.80
N ASP A 58 8.41 -5.38 -12.67
CA ASP A 58 7.01 -5.17 -12.31
C ASP A 58 6.85 -3.96 -11.39
N PHE A 59 6.60 -2.81 -12.01
CA PHE A 59 6.42 -1.56 -11.29
C PHE A 59 5.23 -1.63 -10.31
N LEU A 60 4.07 -2.13 -10.77
CA LEU A 60 2.84 -2.14 -9.97
C LEU A 60 2.96 -3.10 -8.78
N GLY A 61 3.59 -4.25 -8.98
CA GLY A 61 3.89 -5.19 -7.89
C GLY A 61 4.80 -4.57 -6.82
N CYS A 62 5.88 -3.90 -7.24
CA CYS A 62 6.77 -3.17 -6.33
C CYS A 62 6.05 -2.06 -5.58
N GLU A 63 5.21 -1.31 -6.29
CA GLU A 63 4.46 -0.19 -5.74
C GLU A 63 3.40 -0.63 -4.72
N ALA A 64 2.70 -1.74 -4.99
CA ALA A 64 1.77 -2.33 -4.05
C ALA A 64 2.48 -2.82 -2.78
N LEU A 65 3.64 -3.48 -2.93
CA LEU A 65 4.44 -3.94 -1.79
C LEU A 65 4.92 -2.76 -0.94
N TRP A 66 5.43 -1.70 -1.59
CA TRP A 66 5.81 -0.46 -0.93
C TRP A 66 4.63 0.18 -0.19
N THR A 67 3.47 0.26 -0.84
CA THR A 67 2.25 0.83 -0.26
C THR A 67 1.79 0.05 0.98
N ILE A 68 1.85 -1.28 0.93
CA ILE A 68 1.53 -2.16 2.06
C ILE A 68 2.51 -1.94 3.21
N PHE A 69 3.82 -1.84 2.92
CA PHE A 69 4.84 -1.55 3.91
C PHE A 69 4.63 -0.20 4.58
N VAL A 70 4.44 0.86 3.80
CA VAL A 70 4.20 2.23 4.31
C VAL A 70 2.94 2.27 5.18
N ALA A 71 1.86 1.62 4.76
CA ALA A 71 0.63 1.55 5.55
C ALA A 71 0.84 0.81 6.89
N ALA A 72 1.64 -0.26 6.91
CA ALA A 72 1.98 -0.98 8.13
C ALA A 72 2.88 -0.15 9.05
N ALA A 73 3.86 0.58 8.49
CA ALA A 73 4.75 1.45 9.23
C ALA A 73 3.98 2.62 9.86
N TRP A 74 3.21 3.39 9.08
CA TRP A 74 2.47 4.56 9.57
C TRP A 74 1.26 4.21 10.45
N SER A 75 0.96 2.93 10.65
CA SER A 75 -0.04 2.51 11.61
C SER A 75 0.39 2.86 13.04
N TYR A 76 -0.52 3.44 13.83
CA TYR A 76 -0.30 3.55 15.28
C TYR A 76 -0.10 2.19 15.97
N ARG A 77 -0.44 1.07 15.31
CA ARG A 77 -0.21 -0.31 15.77
C ARG A 77 1.02 -0.97 15.12
N TYR A 78 1.97 -0.19 14.58
CA TYR A 78 3.11 -0.69 13.79
C TYR A 78 3.82 -1.89 14.42
N ARG A 79 3.99 -1.95 15.75
CA ARG A 79 4.63 -3.07 16.47
C ARG A 79 4.03 -4.46 16.17
N THR A 80 2.75 -4.50 15.78
CA THR A 80 2.03 -5.73 15.43
C THR A 80 1.75 -5.87 13.92
N ARG A 81 2.01 -4.81 13.15
CA ARG A 81 1.64 -4.68 11.73
C ARG A 81 2.85 -4.76 10.82
N LEU A 82 3.96 -4.15 11.25
CA LEU A 82 5.25 -4.13 10.59
C LEU A 82 6.11 -5.27 11.14
N ARG A 83 5.76 -6.51 10.76
CA ARG A 83 6.51 -7.73 11.12
C ARG A 83 6.77 -8.56 9.87
N PRO A 84 8.03 -8.96 9.61
CA PRO A 84 9.24 -8.59 10.34
C PRO A 84 9.64 -7.12 10.09
N LEU A 85 10.29 -6.48 11.07
CA LEU A 85 10.98 -5.21 10.84
C LEU A 85 12.36 -5.56 10.27
N PRO A 86 12.82 -4.95 9.16
CA PRO A 86 14.13 -5.30 8.62
C PRO A 86 15.22 -4.94 9.64
N SER A 87 16.20 -5.84 9.81
CA SER A 87 17.11 -5.87 10.96
C SER A 87 17.95 -4.61 11.18
N HIS A 88 18.16 -3.80 10.14
CA HIS A 88 18.91 -2.55 10.20
C HIS A 88 18.12 -1.39 10.83
N TRP A 89 16.79 -1.53 10.95
CA TRP A 89 15.91 -0.48 11.43
C TRP A 89 15.61 -0.70 12.91
N ASN A 90 16.51 -0.19 13.76
CA ASN A 90 16.45 -0.41 15.20
C ASN A 90 15.31 0.39 15.88
N THR A 91 14.91 1.50 15.26
CA THR A 91 13.90 2.42 15.78
C THR A 91 12.92 2.81 14.67
N ILE A 92 11.62 2.84 15.00
CA ILE A 92 10.57 3.25 14.06
C ILE A 92 10.74 4.70 13.58
N ASP A 93 11.28 5.59 14.41
CA ASP A 93 11.51 6.99 14.07
C ASP A 93 12.49 7.14 12.90
N LEU A 94 13.51 6.28 12.83
CA LEU A 94 14.45 6.25 11.72
C LEU A 94 13.75 5.81 10.42
N VAL A 95 12.84 4.84 10.51
CA VAL A 95 12.00 4.41 9.37
C VAL A 95 11.11 5.55 8.92
N PHE A 96 10.43 6.26 9.84
CA PHE A 96 9.55 7.37 9.50
C PHE A 96 10.27 8.54 8.85
N ASN A 97 11.41 8.96 9.40
CA ASN A 97 12.21 10.01 8.81
C ASN A 97 12.69 9.61 7.40
N THR A 98 13.14 8.36 7.23
CA THR A 98 13.56 7.87 5.92
C THR A 98 12.40 7.76 4.93
N LEU A 99 11.21 7.36 5.38
CA LEU A 99 10.00 7.33 4.55
C LEU A 99 9.55 8.72 4.11
N ALA A 100 9.75 9.74 4.96
CA ALA A 100 9.45 11.13 4.61
C ALA A 100 10.40 11.66 3.52
N ASP A 101 11.65 11.22 3.53
CA ASP A 101 12.68 11.57 2.53
C ASP A 101 12.60 10.71 1.26
N ALA A 102 11.85 9.61 1.27
CA ALA A 102 11.74 8.71 0.14
C ALA A 102 10.94 9.38 -1.01
N PRO A 103 11.52 9.49 -2.22
CA PRO A 103 10.79 10.02 -3.37
C PRO A 103 9.66 9.05 -3.76
N ARG A 104 8.68 9.56 -4.51
CA ARG A 104 7.67 8.71 -5.14
C ARG A 104 8.34 7.69 -6.05
N LEU A 105 7.84 6.45 -6.05
CA LEU A 105 8.46 5.37 -6.82
C LEU A 105 8.48 5.65 -8.33
N GLU A 106 7.48 6.35 -8.87
CA GLU A 106 7.46 6.77 -10.27
C GLU A 106 8.61 7.73 -10.58
N VAL A 107 8.82 8.71 -9.69
CA VAL A 107 9.89 9.71 -9.82
C VAL A 107 11.25 9.02 -9.71
N LEU A 108 11.39 8.12 -8.74
CA LEU A 108 12.60 7.32 -8.58
C LEU A 108 12.88 6.46 -9.81
N GLN A 109 11.88 5.75 -10.33
CA GLN A 109 12.03 4.93 -11.53
C GLN A 109 12.51 5.78 -12.71
N GLN A 110 11.90 6.96 -12.92
CA GLN A 110 12.33 7.90 -13.95
C GLN A 110 13.78 8.37 -13.74
N GLN A 111 14.16 8.76 -12.52
CA GLN A 111 15.54 9.17 -12.21
C GLN A 111 16.55 8.07 -12.49
N LEU A 112 16.27 6.84 -12.04
CA LEU A 112 17.12 5.67 -12.28
C LEU A 112 17.22 5.34 -13.79
N MET A 113 16.14 5.51 -14.55
CA MET A 113 16.18 5.38 -16.01
C MET A 113 17.10 6.39 -16.69
N HIS A 114 17.22 7.60 -16.14
CA HIS A 114 18.11 8.65 -16.63
C HIS A 114 19.52 8.57 -16.02
N CYS A 115 19.84 7.47 -15.33
CA CYS A 115 21.12 7.27 -14.64
C CYS A 115 21.43 8.33 -13.57
N ASP A 116 20.39 8.96 -13.01
CA ASP A 116 20.51 9.88 -11.89
C ASP A 116 20.44 9.12 -10.57
N TYR A 117 21.60 8.68 -10.09
CA TYR A 117 21.76 7.91 -8.86
C TYR A 117 22.00 8.78 -7.61
N GLN A 118 22.04 10.10 -7.75
CA GLN A 118 22.37 11.03 -6.64
C GLN A 118 21.14 11.48 -5.87
N ALA A 119 19.94 11.23 -6.39
CA ALA A 119 18.68 11.74 -5.82
C ALA A 119 18.26 11.08 -4.50
N CYS A 120 18.84 9.92 -4.14
CA CYS A 120 18.44 9.17 -2.93
C CYS A 120 19.52 9.19 -1.86
N SER A 121 19.12 9.47 -0.63
CA SER A 121 19.99 9.29 0.52
C SER A 121 20.35 7.81 0.72
N PRO A 122 21.52 7.48 1.28
CA PRO A 122 21.91 6.09 1.53
C PRO A 122 20.88 5.29 2.34
N ASN A 123 20.21 5.95 3.30
CA ASN A 123 19.14 5.33 4.10
C ASN A 123 17.92 5.00 3.26
N VAL A 124 17.51 5.88 2.34
CA VAL A 124 16.40 5.61 1.41
C VAL A 124 16.75 4.44 0.49
N VAL A 125 17.96 4.43 -0.08
CA VAL A 125 18.43 3.31 -0.91
C VAL A 125 18.39 2.00 -0.12
N ARG A 126 18.87 2.03 1.12
CA ARG A 126 18.86 0.84 1.97
C ARG A 126 17.44 0.36 2.27
N LEU A 127 16.53 1.27 2.63
CA LEU A 127 15.14 0.95 2.90
C LEU A 127 14.45 0.33 1.68
N LEU A 128 14.66 0.93 0.51
CA LEU A 128 14.11 0.41 -0.74
C LEU A 128 14.66 -0.97 -1.08
N THR A 129 15.94 -1.22 -0.78
CA THR A 129 16.57 -2.53 -1.00
C THR A 129 16.01 -3.57 -0.06
N ASP A 130 15.92 -3.26 1.24
CA ASP A 130 15.36 -4.17 2.25
C ASP A 130 13.92 -4.60 1.87
N ILE A 131 13.11 -3.68 1.30
CA ILE A 131 11.70 -3.95 0.98
C ILE A 131 11.48 -4.49 -0.44
N LEU A 132 12.06 -3.86 -1.47
CA LEU A 132 11.80 -4.21 -2.86
C LEU A 132 12.71 -5.32 -3.40
N VAL A 133 13.79 -5.64 -2.68
CA VAL A 133 14.72 -6.71 -3.07
C VAL A 133 14.69 -7.82 -2.03
N ASP A 134 15.18 -7.58 -0.81
CA ASP A 134 15.37 -8.64 0.19
C ASP A 134 14.05 -9.25 0.65
N GLN A 135 13.05 -8.40 0.92
CA GLN A 135 11.72 -8.89 1.28
C GLN A 135 10.98 -9.45 0.07
N ALA A 136 11.11 -8.84 -1.11
CA ALA A 136 10.48 -9.34 -2.34
C ALA A 136 10.98 -10.74 -2.72
N ASP A 137 12.22 -11.10 -2.36
CA ASP A 137 12.76 -12.46 -2.51
C ASP A 137 12.04 -13.50 -1.63
N ARG A 138 11.43 -13.07 -0.51
CA ARG A 138 10.62 -13.93 0.37
C ARG A 138 9.15 -13.94 -0.04
N VAL A 139 8.58 -12.76 -0.27
CA VAL A 139 7.21 -12.57 -0.74
C VAL A 139 7.17 -11.45 -1.77
N SER A 140 6.99 -11.82 -3.02
CA SER A 140 6.79 -10.88 -4.13
C SER A 140 5.33 -10.78 -4.52
N LEU A 141 4.94 -9.62 -5.04
CA LEU A 141 3.66 -9.39 -5.68
C LEU A 141 3.88 -9.28 -7.18
N SER A 142 3.17 -10.09 -7.95
CA SER A 142 3.15 -10.01 -9.42
C SER A 142 1.82 -9.41 -9.86
N SER A 143 1.85 -8.30 -10.57
CA SER A 143 0.65 -7.66 -11.11
C SER A 143 0.05 -8.49 -12.25
N LEU A 144 -1.28 -8.61 -12.24
CA LEU A 144 -2.04 -9.16 -13.36
C LEU A 144 -2.60 -8.02 -14.21
N ARG A 145 -2.69 -8.24 -15.50
CA ARG A 145 -3.32 -7.31 -16.43
C ARG A 145 -4.86 -7.43 -16.30
N PRO A 146 -5.61 -6.34 -16.50
CA PRO A 146 -7.06 -6.38 -16.42
C PRO A 146 -7.73 -7.42 -17.33
N CYS A 147 -7.12 -7.74 -18.48
CA CYS A 147 -7.64 -8.77 -19.39
C CYS A 147 -7.53 -10.20 -18.82
N GLU A 148 -6.67 -10.42 -17.82
CA GLU A 148 -6.44 -11.74 -17.19
C GLU A 148 -7.42 -11.98 -16.01
N PHE A 149 -8.22 -10.98 -15.62
CA PHE A 149 -9.07 -11.07 -14.44
C PHE A 149 -10.21 -12.09 -14.63
N GLU A 150 -10.85 -12.10 -15.79
CA GLU A 150 -11.95 -13.04 -16.08
C GLU A 150 -11.43 -14.49 -16.16
N GLU A 151 -10.27 -14.69 -16.76
CA GLU A 151 -9.61 -15.99 -16.82
C GLU A 151 -9.25 -16.50 -15.41
N LEU A 152 -8.77 -15.61 -14.54
CA LEU A 152 -8.51 -15.93 -13.13
C LEU A 152 -9.79 -16.36 -12.41
N TYR A 153 -10.90 -15.63 -12.56
CA TYR A 153 -12.16 -15.99 -11.91
C TYR A 153 -12.68 -17.35 -12.39
N ALA A 154 -12.59 -17.62 -13.70
CA ALA A 154 -12.93 -18.92 -14.28
C ALA A 154 -12.03 -20.05 -13.75
N HIS A 155 -10.71 -19.81 -13.68
CA HIS A 155 -9.74 -20.77 -13.14
C HIS A 155 -10.01 -21.12 -11.68
N LEU A 156 -10.35 -20.11 -10.87
CA LEU A 156 -10.67 -20.28 -9.45
C LEU A 156 -12.10 -20.80 -9.21
N GLY A 157 -12.91 -20.96 -10.26
CA GLY A 157 -14.30 -21.39 -10.17
C GLY A 157 -15.18 -20.41 -9.39
N MET A 158 -14.86 -19.11 -9.42
CA MET A 158 -15.56 -18.07 -8.68
C MET A 158 -16.34 -17.15 -9.60
N SER A 159 -17.47 -16.64 -9.11
CA SER A 159 -18.22 -15.60 -9.81
C SER A 159 -17.47 -14.27 -9.77
N PRO A 160 -17.51 -13.47 -10.85
CA PRO A 160 -16.89 -12.15 -10.86
C PRO A 160 -17.52 -11.27 -9.78
N PRO A 161 -16.73 -10.43 -9.09
CA PRO A 161 -17.24 -9.54 -8.05
C PRO A 161 -18.16 -8.46 -8.66
N LYS A 162 -19.15 -7.99 -7.88
CA LYS A 162 -20.07 -6.92 -8.32
C LYS A 162 -19.34 -5.63 -8.70
N ARG A 163 -18.22 -5.40 -8.03
CA ARG A 163 -17.27 -4.34 -8.35
C ARG A 163 -15.97 -5.00 -8.72
N SER A 164 -15.45 -4.73 -9.91
CA SER A 164 -14.13 -5.24 -10.31
C SER A 164 -13.02 -4.54 -9.52
N PRO A 165 -11.98 -5.27 -9.08
CA PRO A 165 -10.78 -4.68 -8.52
C PRO A 165 -10.08 -3.81 -9.57
N THR A 166 -9.38 -2.77 -9.12
CA THR A 166 -8.56 -1.94 -10.02
C THR A 166 -7.26 -2.65 -10.37
N GLN A 167 -6.72 -3.44 -9.44
CA GLN A 167 -5.50 -4.21 -9.60
C GLN A 167 -5.65 -5.55 -8.88
N ILE A 168 -5.12 -6.62 -9.49
CA ILE A 168 -4.98 -7.94 -8.86
C ILE A 168 -3.51 -8.28 -8.83
N PHE A 169 -3.03 -8.76 -7.69
CA PHE A 169 -1.67 -9.19 -7.50
C PHE A 169 -1.64 -10.66 -7.11
N GLU A 170 -0.89 -11.48 -7.84
CA GLU A 170 -0.52 -12.82 -7.42
C GLU A 170 0.57 -12.73 -6.35
N VAL A 171 0.37 -13.44 -5.25
CA VAL A 171 1.34 -13.51 -4.15
C VAL A 171 2.25 -14.72 -4.39
N ARG A 172 3.50 -14.45 -4.70
CA ARG A 172 4.51 -15.49 -4.90
C ARG A 172 5.43 -15.57 -3.69
N THR A 173 5.50 -16.76 -3.10
CA THR A 173 6.41 -17.07 -2.00
C THR A 173 7.72 -17.60 -2.54
N GLY A 174 8.81 -16.91 -2.25
CA GLY A 174 10.16 -17.31 -2.61
C GLY A 174 10.87 -18.08 -1.48
N LYS A 175 12.18 -18.26 -1.65
CA LYS A 175 13.01 -19.03 -0.72
C LYS A 175 13.13 -18.31 0.63
N GLY A 176 13.07 -19.07 1.72
CA GLY A 176 13.19 -18.53 3.09
C GLY A 176 11.87 -18.06 3.69
N ASN A 177 10.74 -18.31 3.04
CA ASN A 177 9.42 -18.21 3.66
C ASN A 177 8.96 -19.58 4.16
N GLU A 178 9.36 -19.93 5.39
CA GLU A 178 9.05 -21.24 5.99
C GLU A 178 7.54 -21.51 6.08
N LYS A 179 6.71 -20.45 6.25
CA LYS A 179 5.25 -20.58 6.27
C LYS A 179 4.72 -21.04 4.90
N GLY A 180 5.23 -20.44 3.82
CA GLY A 180 4.89 -20.85 2.46
C GLY A 180 5.33 -22.28 2.16
N GLU A 181 6.53 -22.66 2.62
CA GLU A 181 7.04 -24.03 2.47
C GLU A 181 6.23 -25.06 3.28
N ALA A 182 5.86 -24.74 4.52
CA ALA A 182 5.03 -25.59 5.36
C ALA A 182 3.64 -25.81 4.74
N TYR A 183 3.02 -24.73 4.26
CA TYR A 183 1.75 -24.81 3.54
C TYR A 183 1.87 -25.64 2.26
N ALA A 184 2.93 -25.44 1.47
CA ALA A 184 3.14 -26.19 0.23
C ALA A 184 3.25 -27.72 0.49
N ARG A 185 3.90 -28.13 1.58
CA ARG A 185 3.94 -29.54 2.00
C ARG A 185 2.56 -30.07 2.39
N LEU A 186 1.84 -29.33 3.25
CA LEU A 186 0.49 -29.69 3.67
C LEU A 186 -0.48 -29.80 2.48
N ARG A 187 -0.38 -28.89 1.52
CA ARG A 187 -1.18 -28.88 0.28
C ARG A 187 -0.90 -30.11 -0.57
N GLN A 188 0.36 -30.56 -0.66
CA GLN A 188 0.72 -31.76 -1.41
C GLN A 188 0.14 -33.03 -0.79
N GLU A 189 0.14 -33.11 0.54
CA GLU A 189 -0.42 -34.23 1.30
C GLU A 189 -1.96 -34.25 1.27
N ASN A 190 -2.61 -33.08 1.20
CA ASN A 190 -4.06 -32.94 1.39
C ASN A 190 -4.75 -32.20 0.23
N LYS A 191 -4.41 -32.53 -1.02
CA LYS A 191 -4.90 -31.83 -2.21
C LYS A 191 -6.42 -31.72 -2.29
N GLU A 192 -7.14 -32.77 -1.90
CA GLU A 192 -8.61 -32.82 -1.99
C GLU A 192 -9.32 -31.91 -0.98
N SER A 193 -8.62 -31.52 0.09
CA SER A 193 -9.13 -30.68 1.18
C SER A 193 -8.82 -29.19 0.99
N VAL A 194 -8.19 -28.82 -0.11
CA VAL A 194 -7.85 -27.43 -0.41
C VAL A 194 -9.12 -26.66 -0.78
N ARG A 195 -9.32 -25.51 -0.15
CA ARG A 195 -10.46 -24.62 -0.36
C ARG A 195 -9.98 -23.17 -0.45
N LEU A 196 -10.84 -22.32 -1.01
CA LEU A 196 -10.60 -20.88 -1.14
C LEU A 196 -11.54 -20.12 -0.20
N GLY A 197 -11.03 -19.02 0.34
CA GLY A 197 -11.79 -18.08 1.14
C GLY A 197 -11.32 -16.66 0.94
N PHE A 198 -12.19 -15.70 1.21
CA PHE A 198 -11.91 -14.27 1.06
C PHE A 198 -11.79 -13.62 2.43
N TYR A 199 -10.79 -12.76 2.57
CA TYR A 199 -10.55 -11.98 3.77
C TYR A 199 -10.53 -10.49 3.45
N GLY A 200 -11.50 -9.75 4.00
CA GLY A 200 -11.52 -8.30 3.97
C GLY A 200 -10.39 -7.72 4.83
N CYS A 201 -9.34 -7.23 4.18
CA CYS A 201 -8.12 -6.80 4.84
C CYS A 201 -8.15 -5.31 5.14
N LYS A 202 -7.59 -4.95 6.29
CA LYS A 202 -7.04 -3.60 6.46
C LYS A 202 -5.62 -3.59 5.87
N LEU A 203 -5.30 -2.60 5.06
CA LEU A 203 -4.03 -2.44 4.37
C LEU A 203 -2.83 -2.56 5.32
N GLU A 204 -2.90 -1.94 6.51
CA GLU A 204 -1.81 -2.03 7.50
C GLU A 204 -1.59 -3.46 8.02
N LYS A 205 -2.57 -4.36 7.91
CA LYS A 205 -2.43 -5.76 8.34
C LYS A 205 -1.78 -6.64 7.27
N VAL A 206 -1.89 -6.27 6.01
CA VAL A 206 -1.49 -7.11 4.88
C VAL A 206 0.00 -7.44 4.98
N TYR A 207 0.84 -6.49 5.40
CA TYR A 207 2.27 -6.71 5.58
C TYR A 207 2.56 -7.89 6.53
N SER A 208 2.00 -7.85 7.76
CA SER A 208 2.13 -8.95 8.72
C SER A 208 1.46 -10.24 8.27
N LEU A 209 0.35 -10.18 7.52
CA LEU A 209 -0.35 -11.35 7.01
C LEU A 209 0.53 -12.15 6.02
N LEU A 210 1.25 -11.42 5.17
CA LEU A 210 2.13 -11.99 4.15
C LEU A 210 3.43 -12.54 4.73
N ASN A 211 4.03 -11.82 5.69
CA ASN A 211 5.42 -12.07 6.10
C ASN A 211 5.60 -12.66 7.50
N SER A 212 4.61 -12.55 8.39
CA SER A 212 4.73 -13.03 9.78
C SER A 212 4.25 -14.47 9.89
N GLN A 213 5.08 -15.32 10.52
CA GLN A 213 4.69 -16.67 10.94
C GLN A 213 3.65 -16.58 12.07
N ASP A 214 3.94 -15.77 13.08
CA ASP A 214 3.12 -15.60 14.29
C ASP A 214 1.85 -14.74 14.10
N PHE A 215 1.37 -14.58 12.86
CA PHE A 215 0.24 -13.68 12.59
C PHE A 215 -1.02 -14.10 13.36
N LEU A 216 -1.23 -15.41 13.52
CA LEU A 216 -2.36 -16.00 14.25
C LEU A 216 -2.02 -16.46 15.68
N ASP A 217 -0.82 -16.16 16.17
CA ASP A 217 -0.44 -16.57 17.52
C ASP A 217 -1.17 -15.77 18.60
N ASN A 218 -1.23 -16.38 19.80
CA ASN A 218 -1.90 -15.87 21.01
C ASN A 218 -3.43 -15.80 20.91
N GLY A 219 -4.06 -16.88 20.44
CA GLY A 219 -5.53 -17.03 20.42
C GLY A 219 -6.23 -16.15 19.38
N LYS A 220 -5.49 -15.64 18.39
CA LYS A 220 -6.06 -14.93 17.24
C LYS A 220 -6.53 -15.94 16.21
N TYR A 221 -7.56 -15.56 15.48
CA TYR A 221 -8.07 -16.34 14.37
C TYR A 221 -8.34 -15.45 13.17
N LEU A 222 -8.35 -16.06 11.99
CA LEU A 222 -8.75 -15.42 10.75
C LEU A 222 -10.12 -15.93 10.35
N GLU A 223 -11.08 -15.02 10.21
CA GLU A 223 -12.40 -15.35 9.69
C GLU A 223 -12.43 -15.07 8.18
N LEU A 224 -12.59 -16.13 7.41
CA LEU A 224 -12.73 -16.10 5.96
C LEU A 224 -14.22 -16.19 5.61
N THR A 225 -14.66 -15.51 4.55
CA THR A 225 -15.98 -15.68 3.94
C THR A 225 -15.85 -16.35 2.58
N CYS A 226 -16.89 -17.06 2.15
CA CYS A 226 -16.96 -17.64 0.81
C CYS A 226 -17.39 -16.62 -0.27
N ASP A 227 -17.83 -15.41 0.10
CA ASP A 227 -18.26 -14.36 -0.86
C ASP A 227 -17.31 -13.16 -0.86
N ILE A 228 -16.74 -12.88 -2.03
CA ILE A 228 -15.88 -11.71 -2.28
C ILE A 228 -16.56 -10.39 -1.94
N ASN A 229 -17.86 -10.25 -2.19
CA ASN A 229 -18.60 -9.02 -1.94
C ASN A 229 -18.79 -8.77 -0.45
N GLU A 230 -19.00 -9.85 0.33
CA GLU A 230 -19.04 -9.77 1.79
C GLU A 230 -17.66 -9.39 2.34
N ALA A 231 -16.58 -9.97 1.82
CA ALA A 231 -15.22 -9.60 2.19
C ALA A 231 -14.92 -8.13 1.86
N LEU A 232 -15.34 -7.66 0.69
CA LEU A 232 -15.19 -6.26 0.28
C LEU A 232 -15.99 -5.31 1.17
N ALA A 233 -17.21 -5.69 1.59
CA ALA A 233 -18.00 -4.90 2.53
C ALA A 233 -17.34 -4.79 3.91
N ARG A 234 -16.62 -5.84 4.34
CA ARG A 234 -15.82 -5.84 5.58
C ARG A 234 -14.53 -5.02 5.46
N SER A 235 -13.97 -4.89 4.25
CA SER A 235 -12.78 -4.09 3.97
C SER A 235 -13.08 -2.59 4.02
N LYS A 236 -12.58 -1.90 5.04
CA LYS A 236 -12.75 -0.45 5.17
C LYS A 236 -11.81 0.29 4.21
N PRO A 237 -12.27 1.38 3.57
CA PRO A 237 -11.40 2.24 2.77
C PRO A 237 -10.34 2.93 3.65
N GLN A 238 -9.10 2.93 3.18
CA GLN A 238 -7.93 3.46 3.88
C GLN A 238 -7.08 4.30 2.95
N ALA A 239 -6.35 5.27 3.50
CA ALA A 239 -5.42 6.07 2.72
C ALA A 239 -4.26 5.19 2.21
N GLY A 240 -3.99 5.27 0.91
CA GLY A 240 -2.78 4.71 0.31
C GLY A 240 -1.60 5.68 0.40
N VAL A 241 -0.56 5.42 -0.41
CA VAL A 241 0.58 6.32 -0.54
C VAL A 241 0.26 7.42 -1.55
N GLY A 242 0.57 8.67 -1.18
CA GLY A 242 0.28 9.82 -2.03
C GLY A 242 0.98 9.76 -3.38
N GLY A 243 0.21 9.85 -4.47
CA GLY A 243 0.73 9.76 -5.83
C GLY A 243 0.83 8.34 -6.39
N SER A 244 0.42 7.33 -5.62
CA SER A 244 0.47 5.93 -6.07
C SER A 244 -0.52 5.63 -7.20
N ARG A 245 -0.10 4.85 -8.21
CA ARG A 245 -0.95 4.28 -9.27
C ARG A 245 -1.91 3.21 -8.76
N CYS A 246 -1.69 2.66 -7.56
CA CYS A 246 -2.67 1.78 -6.91
C CYS A 246 -3.94 2.55 -6.48
N GLY A 247 -3.85 3.88 -6.34
CA GLY A 247 -4.95 4.76 -5.94
C GLY A 247 -4.70 5.46 -4.59
N SER A 248 -5.44 6.53 -4.34
CA SER A 248 -5.27 7.33 -3.11
C SER A 248 -6.03 6.74 -1.93
N ILE A 249 -7.15 6.08 -2.19
CA ILE A 249 -7.96 5.40 -1.18
C ILE A 249 -8.11 3.95 -1.61
N LEU A 250 -7.67 3.04 -0.76
CA LEU A 250 -7.56 1.61 -1.06
C LEU A 250 -8.51 0.81 -0.16
N ARG A 251 -9.18 -0.16 -0.76
CA ARG A 251 -9.73 -1.33 -0.06
C ARG A 251 -8.97 -2.56 -0.54
N CYS A 252 -8.75 -3.52 0.34
CA CYS A 252 -7.96 -4.71 0.02
C CYS A 252 -8.72 -5.97 0.45
N VAL A 253 -8.82 -6.92 -0.47
CA VAL A 253 -9.37 -8.25 -0.20
C VAL A 253 -8.28 -9.27 -0.51
N ALA A 254 -7.95 -10.12 0.45
CA ALA A 254 -7.03 -11.23 0.24
C ALA A 254 -7.82 -12.48 -0.12
N LEU A 255 -7.38 -13.17 -1.16
CA LEU A 255 -7.83 -14.51 -1.51
C LEU A 255 -6.86 -15.50 -0.85
N VAL A 256 -7.41 -16.31 0.04
CA VAL A 256 -6.68 -17.23 0.90
C VAL A 256 -7.01 -18.65 0.49
N GLU A 257 -5.99 -19.39 0.10
CA GLU A 257 -6.06 -20.84 -0.11
C GLU A 257 -5.72 -21.52 1.22
N PHE A 258 -6.53 -22.49 1.65
CA PHE A 258 -6.32 -23.16 2.93
C PHE A 258 -6.67 -24.65 2.84
N VAL A 259 -6.02 -25.46 3.68
CA VAL A 259 -6.32 -26.88 3.84
C VAL A 259 -7.38 -27.04 4.92
N PHE A 260 -8.50 -27.68 4.58
CA PHE A 260 -9.61 -27.92 5.50
C PHE A 260 -9.40 -29.23 6.29
N GLN A 261 -8.99 -29.10 7.54
CA GLN A 261 -8.85 -30.22 8.50
C GLN A 261 -9.59 -29.89 9.80
N ASP A 262 -8.96 -29.11 10.69
CA ASP A 262 -9.50 -28.75 12.02
C ASP A 262 -10.13 -27.35 12.07
N ASN A 263 -10.61 -26.86 10.93
CA ASN A 263 -11.16 -25.50 10.85
C ASN A 263 -12.61 -25.47 11.32
N GLU A 264 -12.93 -24.52 12.19
CA GLU A 264 -14.31 -24.30 12.62
C GLU A 264 -15.08 -23.61 11.50
N THR A 265 -16.26 -24.14 11.17
CA THR A 265 -17.20 -23.50 10.26
C THR A 265 -18.30 -22.85 11.07
N SER A 266 -18.71 -21.64 10.68
CA SER A 266 -19.88 -20.99 11.27
C SER A 266 -21.13 -21.85 11.02
N ARG A 267 -22.16 -21.70 11.87
CA ARG A 267 -23.43 -22.45 11.77
C ARG A 267 -24.06 -22.38 10.37
N ASP A 268 -23.86 -21.25 9.68
CA ASP A 268 -24.38 -21.00 8.34
C ASP A 268 -23.48 -21.54 7.22
N ARG A 269 -22.32 -22.11 7.54
CA ARG A 269 -21.25 -22.55 6.61
C ARG A 269 -20.73 -21.47 5.65
N LYS A 270 -21.07 -20.21 5.89
CA LYS A 270 -20.62 -19.05 5.08
C LYS A 270 -19.25 -18.53 5.50
N GLN A 271 -18.82 -18.87 6.70
CA GLN A 271 -17.57 -18.40 7.29
C GLN A 271 -16.73 -19.58 7.78
N VAL A 272 -15.43 -19.46 7.59
CA VAL A 272 -14.42 -20.43 8.02
C VAL A 272 -13.44 -19.73 8.93
N ILE A 273 -13.17 -20.33 10.08
CA ILE A 273 -12.23 -19.81 11.08
C ILE A 273 -10.92 -20.60 10.96
N ILE A 274 -9.85 -19.89 10.61
CA ILE A 274 -8.49 -20.42 10.56
C ILE A 274 -7.76 -20.03 11.84
N LYS A 275 -7.27 -21.04 12.57
CA LYS A 275 -6.51 -20.86 13.82
C LYS A 275 -5.00 -20.97 13.60
N TYR A 276 -4.57 -21.80 12.64
CA TYR A 276 -3.15 -22.07 12.40
C TYR A 276 -2.69 -21.38 11.12
N ALA A 277 -1.64 -20.56 11.22
CA ALA A 277 -1.14 -19.81 10.06
C ALA A 277 -0.54 -20.73 8.98
N ASN A 278 -0.06 -21.92 9.35
CA ASN A 278 0.59 -22.86 8.45
C ASN A 278 -0.39 -23.60 7.53
N THR A 279 -1.69 -23.61 7.86
CA THR A 279 -2.72 -24.28 7.04
C THR A 279 -3.26 -23.39 5.93
N MET A 280 -2.75 -22.15 5.80
CA MET A 280 -3.21 -21.18 4.81
C MET A 280 -2.08 -20.44 4.11
N GLN A 281 -2.33 -20.04 2.88
CA GLN A 281 -1.51 -19.13 2.10
C GLN A 281 -2.40 -18.07 1.44
N VAL A 282 -1.92 -16.83 1.39
CA VAL A 282 -2.54 -15.81 0.55
C VAL A 282 -2.06 -16.04 -0.87
N SER A 283 -2.96 -16.30 -1.81
CA SER A 283 -2.62 -16.57 -3.21
C SER A 283 -2.80 -15.32 -4.09
N TYR A 284 -3.82 -14.51 -3.81
CA TYR A 284 -4.05 -13.25 -4.54
C TYR A 284 -4.44 -12.10 -3.60
N LEU A 285 -4.07 -10.88 -3.98
CA LEU A 285 -4.53 -9.64 -3.38
C LEU A 285 -5.31 -8.82 -4.39
N LEU A 286 -6.57 -8.53 -4.07
CA LEU A 286 -7.44 -7.69 -4.87
C LEU A 286 -7.45 -6.29 -4.25
N MET A 287 -6.92 -5.33 -4.98
CA MET A 287 -6.91 -3.93 -4.58
C MET A 287 -7.99 -3.16 -5.32
N TYR A 288 -8.72 -2.35 -4.57
CA TYR A 288 -9.76 -1.46 -5.06
C TYR A 288 -9.33 -0.03 -4.77
N GLY A 289 -8.66 0.55 -5.75
CA GLY A 289 -8.25 1.95 -5.74
C GLY A 289 -9.40 2.87 -6.09
N GLN A 290 -9.44 4.02 -5.43
CA GLN A 290 -10.32 5.13 -5.73
C GLN A 290 -9.54 6.43 -5.67
N SER A 291 -9.92 7.40 -6.51
CA SER A 291 -9.47 8.77 -6.32
C SER A 291 -10.16 9.41 -5.12
N CYS A 292 -9.53 10.41 -4.50
CA CYS A 292 -10.16 11.15 -3.40
C CYS A 292 -11.49 11.81 -3.83
N LYS A 293 -11.61 12.21 -5.10
CA LYS A 293 -12.83 12.80 -5.66
C LYS A 293 -13.96 11.77 -5.74
N GLU A 294 -13.68 10.59 -6.31
CA GLU A 294 -14.65 9.49 -6.38
C GLU A 294 -15.14 9.07 -5.00
N TYR A 295 -14.22 8.94 -4.03
CA TYR A 295 -14.59 8.59 -2.68
C TYR A 295 -15.46 9.65 -2.01
N ALA A 296 -15.16 10.94 -2.21
CA ALA A 296 -15.96 12.04 -1.70
C ALA A 296 -17.38 12.02 -2.30
N MET A 297 -17.50 11.77 -3.61
CA MET A 297 -18.79 11.61 -4.28
C MET A 297 -19.56 10.37 -3.78
N GLU A 298 -18.91 9.21 -3.67
CA GLU A 298 -19.52 7.98 -3.14
C GLU A 298 -20.05 8.21 -1.72
N ARG A 299 -19.29 8.93 -0.89
CA ARG A 299 -19.70 9.29 0.46
C ARG A 299 -20.85 10.28 0.46
N GLN A 300 -20.85 11.28 -0.41
CA GLN A 300 -21.93 12.26 -0.53
C GLN A 300 -23.24 11.61 -0.98
N ILE A 301 -23.19 10.70 -1.96
CA ILE A 301 -24.36 9.94 -2.43
C ILE A 301 -24.92 9.07 -1.29
N LYS A 302 -24.05 8.37 -0.54
CA LYS A 302 -24.47 7.60 0.64
C LYS A 302 -25.13 8.46 1.71
N LEU A 303 -24.57 9.65 1.98
CA LEU A 303 -25.14 10.61 2.92
C LEU A 303 -26.51 11.13 2.46
N MET A 304 -26.71 11.32 1.16
CA MET A 304 -28.01 11.71 0.61
C MET A 304 -29.04 10.57 0.66
N ALA A 305 -28.59 9.31 0.55
CA ALA A 305 -29.47 8.14 0.58
C ALA A 305 -29.95 7.78 2.00
N GLU A 306 -29.10 7.90 3.02
CA GLU A 306 -29.43 7.52 4.41
C GLU A 306 -28.96 8.57 5.45
N PRO A 307 -29.49 9.81 5.43
CA PRO A 307 -29.01 10.90 6.28
C PRO A 307 -29.20 10.63 7.78
N ALA A 308 -30.32 10.00 8.16
CA ALA A 308 -30.65 9.70 9.55
C ALA A 308 -29.74 8.61 10.16
N ARG A 309 -29.31 7.63 9.37
CA ARG A 309 -28.50 6.50 9.85
C ARG A 309 -27.07 6.92 10.17
N GLU A 310 -26.47 7.77 9.35
CA GLU A 310 -25.12 8.30 9.60
C GLU A 310 -25.11 9.28 10.78
N LEU A 311 -26.18 10.07 10.98
CA LEU A 311 -26.35 10.86 12.20
C LEU A 311 -26.41 9.99 13.45
N LEU A 312 -27.13 8.88 13.40
CA LEU A 312 -27.21 7.90 14.49
C LEU A 312 -25.84 7.22 14.74
N ILE A 313 -25.14 6.78 13.70
CA ILE A 313 -23.80 6.18 13.81
C ILE A 313 -22.78 7.21 14.33
N TRP A 314 -22.91 8.48 13.94
CA TRP A 314 -22.08 9.57 14.46
C TRP A 314 -22.37 9.81 15.94
N LEU A 315 -23.64 9.90 16.33
CA LEU A 315 -24.06 10.02 17.74
C LEU A 315 -23.56 8.83 18.58
N GLU A 316 -23.65 7.62 18.05
CA GLU A 316 -23.20 6.40 18.72
C GLU A 316 -21.67 6.35 18.85
N ARG A 317 -20.92 6.69 17.79
CA ARG A 317 -19.46 6.73 17.80
C ARG A 317 -18.88 7.82 18.70
N TYR A 318 -19.60 8.93 18.85
CA TYR A 318 -19.17 10.07 19.65
C TYR A 318 -19.94 10.21 20.96
N HIS A 319 -20.75 9.23 21.38
CA HIS A 319 -21.54 9.26 22.60
C HIS A 319 -20.75 9.83 23.79
N GLU A 320 -19.55 9.34 24.07
CA GLU A 320 -18.77 9.78 25.24
C GLU A 320 -18.29 11.24 25.10
N LYS A 321 -17.90 11.64 23.88
CA LYS A 321 -17.41 13.00 23.58
C LYS A 321 -18.54 14.01 23.40
N ALA A 322 -19.69 13.58 22.91
CA ALA A 322 -20.89 14.38 22.74
C ALA A 322 -21.56 14.67 24.09
N ILE A 323 -21.55 13.70 25.01
CA ILE A 323 -21.96 13.92 26.40
C ILE A 323 -20.98 14.89 27.07
N SER A 324 -19.67 14.73 26.92
CA SER A 324 -18.71 15.68 27.53
C SER A 324 -18.82 17.09 26.95
N LEU A 325 -19.05 17.22 25.63
CA LEU A 325 -19.27 18.51 24.97
C LEU A 325 -20.61 19.13 25.41
N GLY A 326 -21.67 18.32 25.52
CA GLY A 326 -22.98 18.74 26.00
C GLY A 326 -22.96 19.19 27.46
N VAL A 327 -22.26 18.46 28.33
CA VAL A 327 -22.03 18.82 29.73
C VAL A 327 -21.16 20.07 29.82
N GLY A 328 -20.11 20.19 29.00
CA GLY A 328 -19.28 21.40 28.92
C GLY A 328 -20.08 22.63 28.48
N LEU A 329 -20.96 22.49 27.49
CA LEU A 329 -21.89 23.55 27.06
C LEU A 329 -22.91 23.89 28.14
N LEU A 330 -23.41 22.90 28.89
CA LEU A 330 -24.27 23.11 30.07
C LEU A 330 -23.57 23.88 31.18
N ILE A 331 -22.33 23.52 31.50
CA ILE A 331 -21.54 24.21 32.51
C ILE A 331 -21.25 25.65 32.07
N VAL A 332 -20.71 25.85 30.87
CA VAL A 332 -20.40 27.20 30.33
C VAL A 332 -21.64 28.07 30.25
N SER A 333 -22.78 27.51 29.82
CA SER A 333 -24.02 28.26 29.77
C SER A 333 -24.68 28.44 31.14
N SER A 334 -24.36 27.64 32.16
CA SER A 334 -24.79 27.89 33.54
C SER A 334 -23.98 29.00 34.21
N MET A 335 -22.72 29.19 33.77
CA MET A 335 -21.83 30.23 34.28
C MET A 335 -21.99 31.59 33.58
N ALA A 336 -22.55 31.61 32.36
CA ALA A 336 -22.90 32.85 31.69
C ALA A 336 -24.22 33.40 32.25
N HIS A 337 -24.22 34.63 32.77
CA HIS A 337 -25.40 35.34 33.28
C HIS A 337 -26.54 35.54 32.23
N PHE A 338 -26.31 35.14 30.98
CA PHE A 338 -27.25 35.12 29.84
C PHE A 338 -27.79 33.72 29.45
N GLY A 339 -27.43 32.68 30.20
CA GLY A 339 -27.62 31.27 29.82
C GLY A 339 -29.06 30.78 29.66
N SER A 340 -30.02 31.35 30.40
CA SER A 340 -31.41 30.90 30.37
C SER A 340 -32.10 31.19 29.03
N THR A 341 -31.73 32.29 28.37
CA THR A 341 -32.28 32.71 27.08
C THR A 341 -31.64 31.92 25.93
N PHE A 342 -30.33 31.66 26.00
CA PHE A 342 -29.61 30.85 25.01
C PHE A 342 -30.10 29.40 25.02
N PHE A 343 -30.30 28.78 26.19
CA PHE A 343 -30.84 27.42 26.27
C PHE A 343 -32.26 27.30 25.75
N ARG A 344 -33.14 28.28 26.00
CA ARG A 344 -34.49 28.26 25.41
C ARG A 344 -34.44 28.37 23.89
N LEU A 345 -33.57 29.21 23.34
CA LEU A 345 -33.38 29.31 21.89
C LEU A 345 -32.74 28.05 21.31
N PHE A 346 -31.71 27.49 21.93
CA PHE A 346 -31.04 26.28 21.47
C PHE A 346 -31.95 25.06 21.58
N ALA A 347 -32.72 24.91 22.66
CA ALA A 347 -33.72 23.86 22.78
C ALA A 347 -34.84 24.05 21.74
N ARG A 348 -35.35 25.26 21.54
CA ARG A 348 -36.45 25.50 20.60
C ARG A 348 -36.03 25.34 19.15
N THR A 349 -34.84 25.82 18.77
CA THR A 349 -34.31 25.73 17.39
C THR A 349 -33.66 24.38 17.14
N GLY A 350 -32.89 23.86 18.10
CA GLY A 350 -32.23 22.56 18.01
C GLY A 350 -33.23 21.40 17.95
N PHE A 351 -34.30 21.43 18.76
CA PHE A 351 -35.36 20.42 18.68
C PHE A 351 -36.17 20.54 17.38
N HIS A 352 -36.31 21.75 16.82
CA HIS A 352 -36.92 21.93 15.51
C HIS A 352 -36.09 21.39 14.35
N VAL A 353 -34.77 21.60 14.40
CA VAL A 353 -33.81 21.05 13.41
C VAL A 353 -33.72 19.53 13.54
N PHE A 354 -33.69 19.01 14.78
CA PHE A 354 -33.71 17.57 15.03
C PHE A 354 -35.01 16.93 14.55
N LYS A 355 -36.16 17.55 14.82
CA LYS A 355 -37.47 17.09 14.34
C LYS A 355 -37.61 17.12 12.81
N ARG A 356 -37.00 18.08 12.12
CA ARG A 356 -36.96 18.15 10.65
C ARG A 356 -35.89 17.27 9.99
N GLY A 357 -34.93 16.77 10.76
CA GLY A 357 -33.90 15.85 10.27
C GLY A 357 -34.24 14.37 10.46
N LEU A 358 -35.22 14.07 11.33
CA LEU A 358 -35.67 12.71 11.66
C LEU A 358 -37.02 12.31 11.04
N LEU A 359 -37.81 13.29 10.60
CA LEU A 359 -39.02 13.13 9.79
C LEU A 359 -38.75 13.71 8.41
#